data_AF-A0A963N6G2-F1
#
_entry.id   AF-A0A963N6G2-F1
#
_cell.length_a   1.000
_cell.length_b   1.000
_cell.length_c   1.000
_cell.angle_alpha   90.00
_cell.angle_beta   90.00
_cell.angle_gamma   90.00
#
_symmetry.space_group_name_H-M   'P 1'
#
loop_
_entity.id
_entity.type
_entity.pdbx_description
1 polymer ?
#
loop_
_entity_poly.entity_id
_entity_poly.type
_entity_poly.pdbx_seq_one_letter_code
_entity_poly.pdbx_strand_id
1 'polypeptide(L)'
;MQSTLPPNSTSGFPLRAILGVFKLRIGVVITFTALAGLAVSSGPGLSPWQLLVLALSVLVSSASAGAFNQYYEHDSDHLMARTSKRPFVTGELR
;
A
#
# COMPACT_ATOMS: atom_id res chain seq x y z
N MET A 1 -21.75 -21.73 -32.65
CA MET A 1 -20.63 -20.78 -32.47
C MET A 1 -20.84 -20.08 -31.14
N GLN A 2 -20.16 -20.55 -30.07
CA GLN A 2 -20.26 -19.93 -28.74
C GLN A 2 -19.57 -18.56 -28.79
N SER A 3 -20.33 -17.51 -28.51
CA SER A 3 -19.85 -16.14 -28.34
C SER A 3 -18.95 -16.06 -27.11
N THR A 4 -17.63 -16.05 -27.31
CA THR A 4 -16.63 -15.76 -26.27
C THR A 4 -16.48 -14.25 -26.11
N LEU A 5 -17.47 -13.60 -25.49
CA LEU A 5 -17.28 -12.24 -25.00
C LEU A 5 -16.50 -12.32 -23.67
N PRO A 6 -15.41 -11.54 -23.51
CA PRO A 6 -14.73 -11.47 -22.21
C PRO A 6 -15.71 -10.96 -21.15
N PRO A 7 -15.65 -11.49 -19.91
CA PRO A 7 -16.50 -11.00 -18.84
C PRO A 7 -16.26 -9.51 -18.65
N ASN A 8 -17.36 -8.75 -18.63
CA ASN A 8 -17.42 -7.33 -18.35
C ASN A 8 -16.53 -7.02 -17.14
N SER A 9 -15.33 -6.49 -17.39
CA SER A 9 -14.47 -5.98 -16.33
C SER A 9 -15.17 -4.74 -15.81
N THR A 10 -15.87 -4.86 -14.67
CA THR A 10 -16.45 -3.73 -13.97
C THR A 10 -15.31 -2.76 -13.68
N SER A 11 -15.22 -1.71 -14.49
CA SER A 11 -14.29 -0.60 -14.40
C SER A 11 -14.65 0.31 -13.22
N GLY A 12 -14.81 -0.28 -12.04
CA GLY A 12 -14.88 0.45 -10.78
C GLY A 12 -13.47 0.72 -10.29
N PHE A 13 -13.24 1.87 -9.65
CA PHE A 13 -12.00 2.12 -8.92
C PHE A 13 -11.77 0.98 -7.92
N PRO A 14 -10.67 0.20 -8.02
CA PRO A 14 -10.44 -0.95 -7.14
C PRO A 14 -9.91 -0.47 -5.78
N LEU A 15 -10.72 0.32 -5.06
CA LEU A 15 -10.35 0.94 -3.77
C LEU A 15 -9.88 -0.08 -2.74
N ARG A 16 -10.52 -1.26 -2.71
CA ARG A 16 -10.12 -2.36 -1.81
C ARG A 16 -8.73 -2.91 -2.16
N ALA A 17 -8.42 -3.05 -3.45
CA ALA A 17 -7.11 -3.50 -3.89
C ALA A 17 -6.04 -2.44 -3.58
N ILE A 18 -6.32 -1.16 -3.86
CA ILE A 18 -5.43 -0.03 -3.57
C ILE A 18 -5.13 0.05 -2.06
N LEU A 19 -6.16 0.02 -1.21
CA LEU A 19 -5.99 0.04 0.25
C LEU A 19 -5.27 -1.21 0.77
N GLY A 20 -5.47 -2.36 0.13
CA GLY A 20 -4.76 -3.60 0.44
C GLY A 20 -3.27 -3.53 0.07
N VAL A 21 -2.95 -2.88 -1.05
CA VAL A 21 -1.58 -2.67 -1.52
C VAL A 21 -0.82 -1.71 -0.62
N PHE A 22 -1.47 -0.64 -0.17
CA PHE A 22 -0.88 0.32 0.76
C PHE A 22 -0.58 -0.25 2.15
N LYS A 23 -1.00 -1.50 2.45
CA LYS A 23 -0.75 -2.19 3.71
C LYS A 23 -0.96 -1.24 4.90
N LEU A 24 -2.11 -0.56 4.94
CA LEU A 24 -2.39 0.57 5.84
C LEU A 24 -2.11 0.25 7.32
N ARG A 25 -2.28 -1.02 7.73
CA ARG A 25 -1.93 -1.50 9.07
C ARG A 25 -0.46 -1.27 9.41
N ILE A 26 0.45 -1.57 8.48
CA ILE A 26 1.90 -1.39 8.66
C ILE A 26 2.25 0.10 8.62
N GLY A 27 1.64 0.87 7.72
CA GLY A 27 1.81 2.32 7.66
C GLY A 27 1.47 3.04 8.96
N VAL A 28 0.37 2.64 9.63
CA VAL A 28 -0.02 3.18 10.94
C VAL A 28 1.01 2.83 12.01
N VAL A 29 1.51 1.59 12.04
CA VAL A 29 2.55 1.18 13.01
C VAL A 29 3.82 1.99 12.81
N ILE A 30 4.29 2.17 11.57
CA ILE A 30 5.49 2.97 11.27
C ILE A 30 5.29 4.44 11.67
N THR A 31 4.11 4.99 11.41
CA THR A 31 3.77 6.37 11.80
C THR A 31 3.77 6.53 13.32
N PHE A 32 3.21 5.56 14.05
CA PHE A 32 3.25 5.55 15.51
C PHE A 32 4.68 5.48 16.04
N THR A 33 5.53 4.64 15.45
CA THR A 33 6.96 4.56 15.80
C THR A 33 7.68 5.88 15.54
N ALA A 34 7.39 6.56 14.43
CA ALA A 34 7.96 7.87 14.12
C ALA A 34 7.53 8.94 15.16
N LEU A 35 6.26 8.94 15.57
CA LEU A 35 5.76 9.83 16.62
C LEU A 35 6.38 9.53 17.99
N ALA A 36 6.56 8.24 18.34
CA ALA A 36 7.25 7.84 19.56
C ALA A 36 8.71 8.30 19.56
N GLY A 37 9.41 8.14 18.44
CA GLY A 37 10.79 8.65 18.27
C GLY A 37 10.86 10.17 18.40
N LEU A 38 9.88 10.90 17.87
CA LEU A 38 9.77 12.34 18.07
C LEU A 38 9.52 12.71 19.53
N ALA A 39 8.66 11.97 20.24
CA ALA A 39 8.37 12.23 21.66
C ALA A 39 9.59 12.04 22.58
N VAL A 40 10.52 11.16 22.19
CA VAL A 40 11.78 10.92 22.93
C VAL A 40 12.90 11.88 22.48
N SER A 41 12.77 12.50 21.30
CA SER A 41 13.75 13.44 20.78
C SER A 41 13.92 14.65 21.70
N SER A 42 15.16 15.02 22.00
CA SER A 42 15.51 16.19 22.83
C SER A 42 15.51 17.51 22.04
N GLY A 43 15.02 17.51 20.79
CA GLY A 43 14.99 18.68 19.91
C GLY A 43 13.79 19.62 20.16
N PRO A 44 13.73 20.76 19.46
CA PRO A 44 12.57 21.64 19.49
C PRO A 44 11.30 20.87 19.09
N GLY A 45 10.23 21.06 19.85
CA GLY A 45 8.94 20.44 19.54
C GLY A 45 8.44 20.84 18.16
N LEU A 46 7.88 19.89 17.42
CA LEU A 46 7.26 20.17 16.13
C LEU A 46 5.92 20.88 16.32
N SER A 47 5.66 21.87 15.47
CA SER A 47 4.33 22.46 15.34
C SER A 47 3.31 21.41 14.87
N PRO A 48 2.01 21.59 15.15
CA PRO A 48 0.95 20.69 14.67
C PRO A 48 0.98 20.46 13.15
N TRP A 49 1.36 21.49 12.39
CA TRP A 49 1.49 21.40 10.93
C TRP A 49 2.65 20.47 10.52
N GLN A 50 3.80 20.59 11.17
CA GLN A 50 4.95 19.71 10.92
C GLN A 50 4.65 18.25 11.30
N LEU A 51 3.91 18.03 12.39
CA LEU A 51 3.44 16.69 12.77
C LEU A 51 2.54 16.07 11.71
N LEU A 52 1.62 16.86 11.14
CA LEU A 52 0.73 16.41 10.07
C LEU A 52 1.53 16.07 8.81
N VAL A 53 2.46 16.93 8.41
CA VAL A 53 3.34 16.69 7.25
C VAL A 53 4.20 15.44 7.47
N LEU A 54 4.75 15.25 8.67
CA LEU A 54 5.52 14.07 9.03
C LEU A 54 4.67 12.80 8.93
N ALA A 55 3.48 12.80 9.53
CA ALA A 55 2.59 11.65 9.49
C ALA A 55 2.17 11.29 8.05
N LEU A 56 1.80 12.29 7.24
CA LEU A 56 1.47 12.07 5.82
C LEU A 56 2.67 11.55 5.02
N SER A 57 3.87 12.11 5.24
CA SER A 57 5.09 11.68 4.55
C SER A 57 5.43 10.23 4.87
N VAL A 58 5.31 9.83 6.14
CA VAL A 58 5.55 8.45 6.57
C VAL A 58 4.51 7.49 5.98
N LEU A 59 3.23 7.87 6.00
CA LEU A 59 2.15 7.07 5.41
C LEU A 59 2.35 6.88 3.90
N VAL A 60 2.63 7.96 3.16
CA VAL A 60 2.87 7.91 1.71
C VAL A 60 4.11 7.09 1.38
N SER A 61 5.20 7.27 2.13
CA SER A 61 6.43 6.50 1.95
C SER A 61 6.21 5.01 2.19
N SER A 62 5.50 4.64 3.27
CA SER A 62 5.18 3.24 3.59
C SER A 62 4.26 2.61 2.55
N ALA A 63 3.22 3.35 2.13
CA ALA A 63 2.30 2.90 1.09
C ALA A 63 3.04 2.66 -0.25
N SER A 64 3.95 3.56 -0.62
CA SER A 64 4.77 3.45 -1.84
C SER A 64 5.69 2.22 -1.77
N ALA A 65 6.36 1.98 -0.65
CA ALA A 65 7.18 0.80 -0.44
C ALA A 65 6.35 -0.51 -0.50
N GLY A 66 5.16 -0.51 0.09
CA GLY A 66 4.24 -1.65 0.07
C GLY A 66 3.71 -1.98 -1.34
N ALA A 67 3.44 -0.94 -2.13
CA ALA A 67 3.06 -1.06 -3.54
C ALA A 67 4.21 -1.56 -4.40
N PHE A 68 5.37 -0.92 -4.28
CA PHE A 68 6.57 -1.30 -5.01
C PHE A 68 6.96 -2.76 -4.73
N ASN A 69 6.91 -3.21 -3.47
CA ASN A 69 7.22 -4.59 -3.12
C ASN A 69 6.30 -5.59 -3.84
N GLN A 70 5.01 -5.31 -3.99
CA GLN A 70 4.10 -6.23 -4.67
C GLN A 70 4.22 -6.15 -6.19
N TYR A 71 4.53 -4.97 -6.71
CA TYR A 71 4.80 -4.78 -8.14
C TYR A 71 6.07 -5.53 -8.56
N TYR A 72 7.15 -5.40 -7.80
CA TYR A 72 8.43 -6.05 -8.10
C TYR A 72 8.36 -7.58 -7.94
N GLU A 73 7.60 -8.08 -6.95
CA GLU A 73 7.46 -9.51 -6.71
C GLU A 73 6.42 -10.20 -7.61
N HIS A 74 5.75 -9.50 -8.55
CA HIS A 74 4.63 -10.09 -9.30
C HIS A 74 5.04 -11.40 -10.00
N ASP A 75 6.26 -11.45 -10.56
CA ASP A 75 6.77 -12.61 -11.31
C ASP A 75 7.03 -13.81 -10.40
N SER A 76 7.32 -13.60 -9.13
CA SER A 76 7.49 -14.72 -8.18
C SER A 76 6.18 -15.06 -7.49
N ASP A 77 5.35 -14.05 -7.22
CA ASP A 77 4.10 -14.20 -6.49
C ASP A 77 3.10 -15.12 -7.21
N HIS A 78 3.09 -15.16 -8.55
CA HIS A 78 2.21 -16.06 -9.30
C HIS A 78 2.52 -17.55 -9.08
N LEU A 79 3.75 -17.88 -8.68
CA LEU A 79 4.20 -19.24 -8.39
C LEU A 79 3.92 -19.67 -6.93
N MET A 80 3.55 -18.73 -6.06
CA MET A 80 3.41 -18.97 -4.62
C MET A 80 1.94 -19.12 -4.21
N ALA A 81 1.59 -20.22 -3.53
CA ALA A 81 0.22 -20.48 -3.08
C ALA A 81 -0.40 -19.38 -2.19
N ARG A 82 0.43 -18.63 -1.45
CA ARG A 82 -0.02 -17.55 -0.54
C ARG A 82 -0.26 -16.22 -1.28
N THR A 83 0.48 -15.94 -2.35
CA THR A 83 0.54 -14.60 -2.96
C THR A 83 0.10 -14.56 -4.42
N SER A 84 -0.25 -15.71 -5.00
CA SER A 84 -0.78 -15.85 -6.37
C SER A 84 -2.09 -15.10 -6.61
N LYS A 85 -2.79 -14.68 -5.55
CA LYS A 85 -4.02 -13.89 -5.63
C LYS A 85 -3.81 -12.38 -5.37
N ARG A 86 -2.57 -11.89 -5.34
CA ARG A 86 -2.29 -10.46 -5.16
C ARG A 86 -2.79 -9.66 -6.38
N PRO A 87 -3.23 -8.39 -6.20
CA PRO A 87 -3.84 -7.61 -7.28
C PRO A 87 -2.96 -7.39 -8.52
N PHE A 88 -1.64 -7.30 -8.35
CA PHE A 88 -0.69 -7.18 -9.47
C PHE A 88 -0.51 -8.49 -10.25
N VAL A 89 -0.69 -9.64 -9.59
CA VAL A 89 -0.62 -10.96 -10.24
C VAL A 89 -1.91 -11.27 -11.00
N THR A 90 -3.05 -10.93 -10.41
CA THR A 90 -4.37 -11.18 -11.01
C THR A 90 -4.75 -10.17 -12.10
N GLY A 91 -3.97 -9.10 -12.26
CA GLY A 91 -4.24 -8.02 -13.21
C GLY A 91 -5.36 -7.08 -12.78
N GLU A 92 -5.82 -7.14 -11.52
CA GLU A 92 -6.74 -6.14 -10.95
C GLU A 92 -6.07 -4.76 -10.84
N LEU A 93 -4.74 -4.76 -10.61
CA LEU A 93 -3.88 -3.59 -10.72
C LEU A 93 -2.84 -3.86 -11.81
N ARG A 94 -2.58 -2.87 -12.66
CA ARG A 94 -1.59 -2.89 -13.74
C ARG A 94 -0.37 -2.07 -13.36
#